data_AF-A0A2U4FE28-F1
#
_entry.id   AF-A0A2U4FE28-F1
#
_cell.length_a   1.000
_cell.length_b   1.000
_cell.length_c   1.000
_cell.angle_alpha   90.00
_cell.angle_beta   90.00
_cell.angle_gamma   90.00
#
_symmetry.space_group_name_H-M   'P 1'
#
loop_
_entity.id
_entity.type
_entity.pdbx_description
1 polymer ?
#
loop_
_entity_poly.entity_id
_entity_poly.type
_entity_poly.pdbx_seq_one_letter_code
_entity_poly.pdbx_strand_id
1 'polypeptide(L)'
;MENILDIINKAQLKTIDKDTFLSIASMCSFIPKSITENNTWKKLPLSAKEVYRTLVANYDYELGIAKTTHSQILNEAGIGGNATIVKSLDVLEEKGFITRVESKAKSHHYLMPYQEKFYATVCNFEARDFSILYTINKKVKKDTQIKQVTNKLFFKVCYNLSCLGIDEPQKLIDKYSSDGNRLRIILSMCNYIYIAKEKNLNKDINLNKYLIDSLKRGNITENIFDEKTMNTIKNILINRKQNITE
;
A
#
# COMPACT_ATOMS: atom_id res chain seq x y z
N MET A 1 36.41 -7.13 5.39
CA MET A 1 35.59 -6.63 4.27
C MET A 1 34.17 -6.55 4.79
N GLU A 2 33.59 -5.36 4.79
CA GLU A 2 32.27 -5.10 5.37
C GLU A 2 31.17 -5.65 4.44
N ASN A 3 30.23 -6.43 4.97
CA ASN A 3 29.13 -6.98 4.17
C ASN A 3 28.16 -5.86 3.78
N ILE A 4 27.50 -5.92 2.62
CA ILE A 4 26.39 -5.01 2.27
C ILE A 4 25.30 -5.01 3.36
N LEU A 5 25.06 -6.15 4.02
CA LEU A 5 24.21 -6.23 5.21
C LEU A 5 24.76 -5.44 6.39
N ASP A 6 26.08 -5.35 6.55
CA ASP A 6 26.69 -4.50 7.57
C ASP A 6 26.54 -3.03 7.21
N ILE A 7 26.61 -2.65 5.93
CA ILE A 7 26.35 -1.28 5.46
C ILE A 7 24.88 -0.89 5.71
N ILE A 8 23.93 -1.76 5.36
CA ILE A 8 22.49 -1.53 5.58
C ILE A 8 22.13 -1.55 7.08
N ASN A 9 22.74 -2.45 7.87
CA ASN A 9 22.49 -2.51 9.32
C ASN A 9 23.23 -1.41 10.09
N LYS A 10 24.41 -0.96 9.64
CA LYS A 10 25.10 0.22 10.19
C LYS A 10 24.42 1.52 9.75
N ALA A 11 23.72 1.51 8.61
CA ALA A 11 22.72 2.52 8.25
C ALA A 11 21.45 2.44 9.12
N GLN A 12 21.58 2.01 10.38
CA GLN A 12 20.69 2.43 11.48
C GLN A 12 20.58 3.96 11.64
N LEU A 13 21.23 4.77 10.79
CA LEU A 13 21.30 6.22 10.87
C LEU A 13 21.26 6.86 9.46
N LYS A 14 20.21 7.67 9.23
CA LYS A 14 20.02 8.69 8.17
C LYS A 14 19.72 8.21 6.74
N THR A 15 18.52 8.59 6.27
CA THR A 15 18.08 8.78 4.87
C THR A 15 19.13 8.45 3.79
N ILE A 16 18.94 7.34 3.08
CA ILE A 16 19.65 7.05 1.82
C ILE A 16 18.79 7.59 0.68
N ASP A 17 19.38 8.24 -0.32
CA ASP A 17 18.63 8.72 -1.48
C ASP A 17 18.14 7.55 -2.35
N LYS A 18 17.09 7.81 -3.13
CA LYS A 18 16.40 6.82 -3.97
C LYS A 18 17.36 6.02 -4.84
N ASP A 19 18.29 6.69 -5.50
CA ASP A 19 19.11 6.12 -6.57
C ASP A 19 20.18 5.22 -5.97
N THR A 20 20.77 5.65 -4.85
CA THR A 20 21.68 4.82 -4.05
C THR A 20 20.98 3.56 -3.54
N PHE A 21 19.75 3.66 -3.03
CA PHE A 21 19.00 2.48 -2.59
C PHE A 21 18.72 1.52 -3.75
N LEU A 22 18.23 2.01 -4.89
CA LEU A 22 17.92 1.16 -6.05
C LEU A 22 19.17 0.44 -6.58
N SER A 23 20.31 1.13 -6.62
CA SER A 23 21.60 0.53 -6.98
C SER A 23 21.96 -0.63 -6.05
N ILE A 24 21.87 -0.44 -4.73
CA ILE A 24 22.18 -1.48 -3.74
C ILE A 24 21.16 -2.63 -3.79
N ALA A 25 19.87 -2.30 -3.88
CA ALA A 25 18.78 -3.29 -3.89
C ALA A 25 18.81 -4.16 -5.16
N SER A 26 19.21 -3.59 -6.30
CA SER A 26 19.39 -4.36 -7.56
C SER A 26 20.45 -5.45 -7.45
N MET A 27 21.41 -5.28 -6.52
CA MET A 27 22.48 -6.24 -6.25
C MET A 27 22.13 -7.25 -5.15
N CYS A 28 21.03 -7.04 -4.40
CA CYS A 28 20.73 -7.78 -3.18
C CYS A 28 19.27 -8.26 -3.13
N SER A 29 19.06 -9.56 -3.34
CA SER A 29 17.79 -10.21 -3.00
C SER A 29 17.75 -10.55 -1.51
N PHE A 30 17.15 -9.69 -0.68
CA PHE A 30 17.06 -9.94 0.76
C PHE A 30 15.66 -9.72 1.33
N ILE A 31 15.33 -10.50 2.37
CA ILE A 31 14.10 -10.33 3.15
C ILE A 31 14.46 -9.52 4.40
N PRO A 32 13.88 -8.33 4.60
CA PRO A 32 14.11 -7.52 5.80
C PRO A 32 13.85 -8.29 7.09
N LYS A 33 14.67 -8.05 8.13
CA LYS A 33 14.50 -8.67 9.45
C LYS A 33 13.13 -8.42 10.06
N SER A 34 12.56 -7.23 9.81
CA SER A 34 11.21 -6.87 10.23
C SER A 34 10.12 -7.82 9.70
N ILE A 35 10.38 -8.51 8.58
CA ILE A 35 9.51 -9.55 8.03
C ILE A 35 9.81 -10.89 8.69
N THR A 36 11.09 -11.29 8.77
CA THR A 36 11.46 -12.62 9.26
C THR A 36 11.22 -12.83 10.75
N GLU A 37 11.22 -11.74 11.53
CA GLU A 37 10.93 -11.76 12.97
C GLU A 37 9.42 -11.75 13.28
N ASN A 38 8.58 -11.43 12.30
CA ASN A 38 7.12 -11.40 12.43
C ASN A 38 6.55 -12.78 12.78
N ASN A 39 5.66 -12.86 13.79
CA ASN A 39 5.01 -14.11 14.20
C ASN A 39 4.18 -14.76 13.10
N THR A 40 3.57 -13.97 12.21
CA THR A 40 2.86 -14.47 11.04
C THR A 40 3.81 -15.16 10.06
N TRP A 41 5.00 -14.58 9.83
CA TRP A 41 6.04 -15.18 8.98
C TRP A 41 6.55 -16.50 9.57
N LYS A 42 6.84 -16.54 10.88
CA LYS A 42 7.33 -17.75 11.55
C LYS A 42 6.40 -18.95 11.35
N LYS A 43 5.08 -18.70 11.40
CA LYS A 43 4.02 -19.71 11.21
C LYS A 43 3.78 -20.11 9.74
N LEU A 44 4.40 -19.45 8.76
CA LEU A 44 4.23 -19.83 7.35
C LEU A 44 4.89 -21.19 7.06
N PRO A 45 4.24 -22.03 6.23
CA PRO A 45 4.86 -23.24 5.69
C PRO A 45 6.17 -22.94 4.97
N LEU A 46 7.10 -23.90 4.97
CA LEU A 46 8.39 -23.75 4.29
C LEU A 46 8.20 -23.41 2.80
N SER A 47 7.27 -24.09 2.12
CA SER A 47 6.95 -23.83 0.71
C SER A 47 6.49 -22.39 0.45
N ALA A 48 5.69 -21.80 1.36
CA ALA A 48 5.29 -20.41 1.25
C ALA A 48 6.46 -19.44 1.45
N LYS A 49 7.40 -19.77 2.35
CA LYS A 49 8.61 -18.97 2.55
C LYS A 49 9.52 -19.02 1.31
N GLU A 50 9.70 -20.18 0.68
CA GLU A 50 10.50 -20.29 -0.54
C GLU A 50 9.85 -19.55 -1.72
N VAL A 51 8.53 -19.71 -1.93
CA VAL A 51 7.82 -18.92 -2.95
C VAL A 51 8.01 -17.42 -2.70
N TYR A 52 7.89 -16.97 -1.44
CA TYR A 52 8.09 -15.56 -1.13
C TYR A 52 9.52 -15.10 -1.40
N ARG A 53 10.56 -15.92 -1.11
CA ARG A 53 11.95 -15.60 -1.46
C ARG A 53 12.13 -15.42 -2.96
N THR A 54 11.55 -16.30 -3.77
CA THR A 54 11.55 -16.14 -5.22
C THR A 54 10.90 -14.83 -5.66
N LEU A 55 9.76 -14.46 -5.05
CA LEU A 55 9.11 -13.18 -5.35
C LEU A 55 9.99 -11.99 -4.99
N VAL A 56 10.69 -12.03 -3.85
CA VAL A 56 11.64 -10.98 -3.43
C VAL A 56 12.82 -10.88 -4.40
N ALA A 57 13.36 -12.01 -4.86
CA ALA A 57 14.46 -12.02 -5.83
C ALA A 57 14.05 -11.40 -7.17
N ASN A 58 12.76 -11.44 -7.50
CA ASN A 58 12.19 -10.87 -8.71
C ASN A 58 11.40 -9.57 -8.44
N TYR A 59 11.59 -8.94 -7.27
CA TYR A 59 10.91 -7.70 -6.90
C TYR A 59 11.60 -6.50 -7.54
N ASP A 60 10.86 -5.80 -8.39
CA ASP A 60 11.30 -4.55 -8.99
C ASP A 60 10.95 -3.40 -8.04
N TYR A 61 11.96 -2.85 -7.35
CA TYR A 61 11.77 -1.74 -6.42
C TYR A 61 11.39 -0.43 -7.12
N GLU A 62 11.70 -0.27 -8.40
CA GLU A 62 11.27 0.91 -9.14
C GLU A 62 9.77 0.82 -9.46
N LEU A 63 9.31 -0.35 -9.91
CA LEU A 63 7.92 -0.59 -10.28
C LEU A 63 7.02 -1.04 -9.12
N GLY A 64 7.60 -1.43 -7.98
CA GLY A 64 6.89 -1.91 -6.80
C GLY A 64 6.13 -3.23 -7.00
N ILE A 65 6.58 -4.06 -7.94
CA ILE A 65 5.96 -5.34 -8.27
C ILE A 65 7.01 -6.43 -8.44
N ALA A 66 6.69 -7.62 -7.95
CA ALA A 66 7.40 -8.82 -8.36
C ALA A 66 6.81 -9.34 -9.67
N LYS A 67 7.66 -9.54 -10.67
CA LYS A 67 7.27 -10.11 -11.98
C LYS A 67 7.91 -11.48 -12.13
N THR A 68 7.10 -12.53 -12.20
CA THR A 68 7.61 -13.90 -12.35
C THR A 68 6.62 -14.79 -13.08
N THR A 69 7.02 -16.01 -13.43
CA THR A 69 6.17 -17.06 -14.01
C THR A 69 6.09 -18.24 -13.06
N HIS A 70 5.04 -19.07 -13.16
CA HIS A 70 5.00 -20.31 -12.36
C HIS A 70 6.21 -21.22 -12.62
N SER A 71 6.74 -21.24 -13.86
CA SER A 71 7.94 -22.01 -14.19
C SER A 71 9.19 -21.48 -13.48
N GLN A 72 9.36 -20.15 -13.39
CA GLN A 72 10.44 -19.54 -12.60
C GLN A 72 10.29 -19.85 -11.11
N ILE A 73 9.07 -19.75 -10.56
CA ILE A 73 8.81 -20.14 -9.16
C ILE A 73 9.16 -21.61 -8.93
N LEU A 74 8.81 -22.49 -9.86
CA LEU A 74 9.09 -23.92 -9.75
C LEU A 74 10.60 -24.21 -9.75
N ASN A 75 11.34 -23.53 -10.64
CA ASN A 75 12.80 -23.70 -10.77
C ASN A 75 13.57 -23.09 -9.60
N GLU A 76 13.18 -21.90 -9.14
CA GLU A 76 13.93 -21.13 -8.12
C GLU A 76 13.55 -21.50 -6.69
N ALA A 77 12.29 -21.86 -6.43
CA ALA A 77 11.85 -22.25 -5.08
C ALA A 77 12.15 -23.74 -4.77
N GLY A 78 12.48 -24.54 -5.78
CA GLY A 78 12.76 -25.97 -5.63
C GLY A 78 11.55 -26.79 -5.12
N ILE A 79 10.33 -26.31 -5.34
CA ILE A 79 9.10 -26.94 -4.85
C ILE A 79 8.52 -27.89 -5.90
N GLY A 80 8.30 -29.15 -5.50
CA GLY A 80 7.68 -30.17 -6.32
C GLY A 80 6.20 -29.93 -6.59
N GLY A 81 5.89 -29.19 -7.66
CA GLY A 81 4.59 -29.23 -8.33
C GLY A 81 3.74 -27.97 -8.24
N ASN A 82 3.03 -27.67 -9.35
CA ASN A 82 2.18 -26.49 -9.52
C ASN A 82 1.11 -26.34 -8.42
N ALA A 83 0.54 -27.44 -7.92
CA ALA A 83 -0.47 -27.39 -6.85
C ALA A 83 0.09 -26.81 -5.54
N THR A 84 1.34 -27.12 -5.22
CA THR A 84 2.02 -26.61 -4.01
C THR A 84 2.34 -25.13 -4.15
N ILE A 85 2.70 -24.67 -5.35
CA ILE A 85 2.90 -23.25 -5.65
C ILE A 85 1.60 -22.47 -5.47
N VAL A 86 0.50 -22.94 -6.05
CA VAL A 86 -0.81 -22.27 -5.95
C VAL A 86 -1.24 -22.16 -4.48
N LYS A 87 -1.18 -23.25 -3.71
CA LYS A 87 -1.50 -23.23 -2.26
C LYS A 87 -0.59 -22.28 -1.48
N SER A 88 0.70 -22.25 -1.80
CA SER A 88 1.67 -21.38 -1.14
C SER A 88 1.37 -19.90 -1.42
N LEU A 89 1.04 -19.56 -2.66
CA LEU A 89 0.60 -18.23 -3.05
C LEU A 89 -0.74 -17.85 -2.38
N ASP A 90 -1.68 -18.79 -2.23
CA ASP A 90 -2.95 -18.55 -1.51
C ASP A 90 -2.70 -18.20 -0.05
N VAL A 91 -1.83 -18.96 0.63
CA VAL A 91 -1.45 -18.71 2.02
C VAL A 91 -0.76 -17.34 2.16
N LEU A 92 0.16 -17.00 1.25
CA LEU A 92 0.83 -15.70 1.26
C LEU A 92 -0.15 -14.54 1.06
N GLU A 93 -1.12 -14.69 0.16
CA GLU A 93 -2.15 -13.68 -0.09
C GLU A 93 -3.12 -13.55 1.09
N GLU A 94 -3.57 -14.67 1.66
CA GLU A 94 -4.45 -14.69 2.84
C GLU A 94 -3.78 -14.01 4.06
N LYS A 95 -2.46 -14.21 4.23
CA LYS A 95 -1.68 -13.59 5.31
C LYS A 95 -1.15 -12.19 4.96
N GLY A 96 -1.53 -11.63 3.80
CA GLY A 96 -1.22 -10.25 3.40
C GLY A 96 0.24 -9.99 3.02
N PHE A 97 1.01 -11.04 2.71
CA PHE A 97 2.39 -10.88 2.24
C PHE A 97 2.47 -10.48 0.77
N ILE A 98 1.45 -10.85 0.00
CA ILE A 98 1.33 -10.53 -1.42
C ILE A 98 -0.10 -10.16 -1.79
N THR A 99 -0.26 -9.46 -2.91
CA THR A 99 -1.54 -9.32 -3.61
C THR A 99 -1.34 -9.71 -5.06
N ARG A 100 -2.17 -10.62 -5.58
CA ARG A 100 -2.10 -11.05 -6.98
C ARG A 100 -2.69 -10.01 -7.91
N VAL A 101 -1.98 -9.76 -9.01
CA VAL A 101 -2.33 -8.78 -10.00
C VAL A 101 -2.60 -9.45 -11.35
N GLU A 102 -3.65 -9.02 -12.04
CA GLU A 102 -3.91 -9.35 -13.44
C GLU A 102 -2.83 -8.72 -14.32
N SER A 103 -2.21 -9.57 -15.11
CA SER A 103 -1.30 -9.20 -16.19
C SER A 103 -1.95 -9.57 -17.51
N LYS A 104 -1.86 -8.68 -18.51
CA LYS A 104 -2.19 -9.02 -19.90
C LYS A 104 -1.13 -9.93 -20.52
N ALA A 105 0.02 -10.11 -19.87
CA ALA A 105 1.12 -10.97 -20.31
C ALA A 105 1.07 -12.35 -19.64
N LYS A 106 1.87 -13.29 -20.13
CA LYS A 106 2.05 -14.63 -19.54
C LYS A 106 2.72 -14.61 -18.16
N SER A 107 3.23 -13.46 -17.72
CA SER A 107 3.82 -13.25 -16.39
C SER A 107 2.76 -13.02 -15.32
N HIS A 108 3.00 -13.55 -14.13
CA HIS A 108 2.24 -13.23 -12.92
C HIS A 108 2.91 -12.05 -12.21
N HIS A 109 2.09 -11.08 -11.80
CA HIS A 109 2.55 -9.92 -11.05
C HIS A 109 2.03 -9.99 -9.62
N TYR A 110 2.88 -9.59 -8.68
CA TYR A 110 2.57 -9.60 -7.25
C TYR A 110 3.00 -8.29 -6.61
N LEU A 111 2.07 -7.65 -5.91
CA LEU A 111 2.42 -6.57 -4.98
C LEU A 111 2.98 -7.18 -3.71
N MET A 112 3.99 -6.54 -3.12
CA MET A 112 4.67 -7.04 -1.91
C MET A 112 4.71 -5.94 -0.83
N PRO A 113 3.62 -5.76 -0.06
CA PRO A 113 3.46 -4.62 0.85
C PRO A 113 4.60 -4.44 1.86
N TYR A 114 5.16 -5.56 2.35
CA TYR A 114 6.26 -5.51 3.30
C TYR A 114 7.59 -5.06 2.68
N GLN A 115 7.84 -5.38 1.40
CA GLN A 115 9.03 -4.93 0.69
C GLN A 115 8.92 -3.44 0.34
N GLU A 116 7.74 -3.01 -0.13
CA GLU A 116 7.47 -1.59 -0.39
C GLU A 116 7.58 -0.74 0.88
N LYS A 117 7.06 -1.23 2.01
CA LYS A 117 7.20 -0.54 3.30
C LYS A 117 8.66 -0.42 3.74
N PHE A 118 9.46 -1.46 3.53
CA PHE A 118 10.88 -1.43 3.85
C PHE A 118 11.60 -0.38 2.99
N TYR A 119 11.38 -0.41 1.67
CA TYR A 119 11.90 0.59 0.74
C TYR A 119 11.55 2.02 1.15
N ALA A 120 10.27 2.28 1.40
CA ALA A 120 9.76 3.57 1.84
C ALA A 120 10.43 4.06 3.12
N THR A 121 10.65 3.15 4.08
CA THR A 121 11.31 3.48 5.35
C THR A 121 12.77 3.86 5.15
N VAL A 122 13.52 3.11 4.33
CA VAL A 122 14.95 3.37 4.11
C VAL A 122 15.18 4.66 3.31
N CYS A 123 14.33 4.90 2.31
CA CYS A 123 14.42 6.08 1.45
C CYS A 123 13.69 7.31 2.02
N ASN A 124 13.04 7.19 3.18
CA ASN A 124 12.18 8.21 3.78
C ASN A 124 11.11 8.75 2.80
N PHE A 125 10.50 7.83 2.06
CA PHE A 125 9.37 8.10 1.19
C PHE A 125 8.07 7.57 1.80
N GLU A 126 6.94 8.04 1.27
CA GLU A 126 5.66 7.37 1.50
C GLU A 126 5.60 6.07 0.70
N ALA A 127 5.07 5.00 1.31
CA ALA A 127 4.86 3.74 0.62
C ALA A 127 3.85 3.93 -0.52
N ARG A 128 4.21 3.49 -1.72
CA ARG A 128 3.37 3.68 -2.91
C ARG A 128 2.20 2.70 -2.91
N ASP A 129 0.99 3.19 -3.14
CA ASP A 129 -0.19 2.34 -3.33
C ASP A 129 -0.32 1.90 -4.79
N PHE A 130 0.41 0.84 -5.12
CA PHE A 130 0.37 0.22 -6.44
C PHE A 130 -0.93 -0.55 -6.72
N SER A 131 -1.81 -0.77 -5.73
CA SER A 131 -3.10 -1.44 -5.95
C SER A 131 -4.06 -0.63 -6.82
N ILE A 132 -3.76 0.66 -7.00
CA ILE A 132 -4.48 1.60 -7.88
C ILE A 132 -4.05 1.42 -9.34
N LEU A 133 -2.81 0.97 -9.58
CA LEU A 133 -2.21 0.86 -10.92
C LEU A 133 -2.47 -0.49 -11.58
N TYR A 134 -2.95 -1.49 -10.82
CA TYR A 134 -3.16 -2.82 -11.34
C TYR A 134 -4.53 -3.44 -11.03
N THR A 135 -5.10 -4.14 -12.00
CA THR A 135 -6.35 -4.91 -11.81
C THR A 135 -6.05 -6.16 -10.99
N ILE A 136 -6.80 -6.43 -9.91
CA ILE A 136 -6.58 -7.58 -9.02
C ILE A 136 -7.32 -8.81 -9.58
N ASN A 137 -6.65 -9.97 -9.64
CA ASN A 137 -7.17 -11.16 -10.32
C ASN A 137 -8.32 -11.82 -9.53
N LYS A 138 -9.55 -11.73 -10.05
CA LYS A 138 -10.79 -12.15 -9.38
C LYS A 138 -11.17 -13.62 -9.63
N LYS A 139 -10.29 -14.59 -9.39
CA LYS A 139 -10.65 -16.01 -9.66
C LYS A 139 -11.45 -16.73 -8.58
N VAL A 140 -11.64 -16.15 -7.39
CA VAL A 140 -12.56 -16.70 -6.38
C VAL A 140 -13.31 -15.55 -5.73
N LYS A 141 -14.64 -15.55 -5.87
CA LYS A 141 -15.68 -14.95 -4.98
C LYS A 141 -16.87 -14.37 -5.76
N LYS A 142 -17.77 -15.25 -6.22
CA LYS A 142 -19.10 -14.83 -6.71
C LYS A 142 -20.02 -14.35 -5.58
N ASP A 143 -19.82 -14.80 -4.33
CA ASP A 143 -20.66 -14.37 -3.19
C ASP A 143 -20.17 -13.14 -2.43
N THR A 144 -19.00 -12.59 -2.77
CA THR A 144 -18.43 -11.43 -2.06
C THR A 144 -18.52 -10.13 -2.86
N GLN A 145 -19.14 -10.15 -4.05
CA GLN A 145 -19.15 -9.01 -4.96
C GLN A 145 -19.92 -7.79 -4.43
N ILE A 146 -20.92 -7.99 -3.56
CA ILE A 146 -21.62 -6.87 -2.90
C ILE A 146 -20.80 -6.32 -1.70
N LYS A 147 -19.88 -7.11 -1.11
CA LYS A 147 -19.00 -6.69 0.00
C LYS A 147 -17.61 -6.19 -0.43
N GLN A 148 -17.16 -6.47 -1.67
CA GLN A 148 -15.78 -6.19 -2.10
C GLN A 148 -15.55 -4.78 -2.68
N VAL A 149 -16.54 -4.16 -3.31
CA VAL A 149 -16.40 -2.78 -3.83
C VAL A 149 -16.17 -1.80 -2.69
N THR A 150 -16.86 -2.04 -1.59
CA THR A 150 -16.78 -1.28 -0.35
C THR A 150 -15.47 -1.50 0.40
N ASN A 151 -14.88 -2.69 0.29
CA ASN A 151 -13.61 -2.99 0.97
C ASN A 151 -12.42 -2.18 0.42
N LYS A 152 -12.28 -2.04 -0.92
CA LYS A 152 -11.19 -1.24 -1.51
C LYS A 152 -11.27 0.24 -1.15
N LEU A 153 -12.48 0.80 -1.26
CA LEU A 153 -12.70 2.21 -0.94
C LEU A 153 -12.55 2.47 0.56
N PHE A 154 -13.01 1.54 1.40
CA PHE A 154 -12.81 1.58 2.85
C PHE A 154 -11.34 1.58 3.23
N PHE A 155 -10.53 0.68 2.67
CA PHE A 155 -9.09 0.67 2.90
C PHE A 155 -8.43 1.98 2.45
N LYS A 156 -8.81 2.52 1.30
CA LYS A 156 -8.30 3.80 0.81
C LYS A 156 -8.61 4.95 1.76
N VAL A 157 -9.81 4.97 2.33
CA VAL A 157 -10.18 5.97 3.33
C VAL A 157 -9.38 5.78 4.62
N CYS A 158 -9.27 4.54 5.13
CA CYS A 158 -8.44 4.25 6.30
C CYS A 158 -6.99 4.70 6.13
N TYR A 159 -6.39 4.42 4.97
CA TYR A 159 -5.04 4.86 4.65
C TYR A 159 -4.89 6.38 4.69
N ASN A 160 -5.79 7.11 4.03
CA ASN A 160 -5.72 8.59 4.01
C ASN A 160 -5.93 9.20 5.40
N LEU A 161 -6.79 8.61 6.23
CA LEU A 161 -6.95 9.02 7.62
C LEU A 161 -5.66 8.76 8.44
N SER A 162 -5.01 7.61 8.24
CA SER A 162 -3.71 7.34 8.86
C SER A 162 -2.63 8.34 8.43
N CYS A 163 -2.56 8.69 7.14
CA CYS A 163 -1.63 9.71 6.62
C CYS A 163 -1.88 11.10 7.22
N LEU A 164 -3.12 11.38 7.64
CA LEU A 164 -3.43 12.60 8.38
C LEU A 164 -2.99 12.53 9.84
N GLY A 165 -2.52 11.38 10.34
CA GLY A 165 -2.14 11.15 11.74
C GLY A 165 -3.32 10.78 12.63
N ILE A 166 -4.34 10.11 12.07
CA ILE A 166 -5.49 9.60 12.82
C ILE A 166 -5.24 8.13 13.18
N ASP A 167 -5.23 7.83 14.47
CA ASP A 167 -5.06 6.48 14.98
C ASP A 167 -6.33 5.63 14.79
N GLU A 168 -6.13 4.33 14.55
CA GLU A 168 -7.18 3.32 14.37
C GLU A 168 -8.35 3.75 13.45
N PRO A 169 -8.09 4.27 12.24
CA PRO A 169 -9.13 4.84 11.39
C PRO A 169 -10.22 3.82 11.03
N GLN A 170 -9.89 2.53 11.00
CA GLN A 170 -10.86 1.45 10.82
C GLN A 170 -12.01 1.51 11.83
N LYS A 171 -11.74 1.81 13.11
CA LYS A 171 -12.79 1.93 14.14
C LYS A 171 -13.63 3.20 13.94
N LEU A 172 -13.01 4.26 13.41
CA LEU A 172 -13.67 5.54 13.18
C LEU A 172 -14.69 5.48 12.03
N ILE A 173 -14.39 4.70 10.98
CA ILE A 173 -15.22 4.64 9.78
C ILE A 173 -15.93 3.30 9.55
N ASP A 174 -15.82 2.33 10.47
CA ASP A 174 -16.42 0.99 10.34
C ASP A 174 -17.92 1.04 10.02
N LYS A 175 -18.64 1.98 10.62
CA LYS A 175 -20.08 2.23 10.36
C LYS A 175 -20.40 2.64 8.92
N TYR A 176 -19.41 3.06 8.14
CA TYR A 176 -19.54 3.41 6.72
C TYR A 176 -18.94 2.34 5.80
N SER A 177 -18.44 1.22 6.35
CA SER A 177 -17.75 0.17 5.61
C SER A 177 -18.56 -0.45 4.47
N SER A 178 -19.90 -0.35 4.52
CA SER A 178 -20.82 -0.80 3.47
C SER A 178 -21.42 0.32 2.62
N ASP A 179 -21.10 1.59 2.88
CA ASP A 179 -21.66 2.75 2.16
C ASP A 179 -20.59 3.41 1.27
N GLY A 180 -20.55 2.98 0.01
CA GLY A 180 -19.58 3.48 -0.96
C GLY A 180 -19.68 4.99 -1.22
N ASN A 181 -20.86 5.60 -1.11
CA ASN A 181 -21.02 7.04 -1.31
C ASN A 181 -20.45 7.82 -0.13
N ARG A 182 -20.76 7.38 1.10
CA ARG A 182 -20.16 7.98 2.30
C ARG A 182 -18.65 7.85 2.28
N LEU A 183 -18.12 6.69 1.91
CA LEU A 183 -16.67 6.50 1.83
C LEU A 183 -16.02 7.39 0.74
N ARG A 184 -16.68 7.66 -0.39
CA ARG A 184 -16.19 8.62 -1.39
C ARG A 184 -16.13 10.04 -0.83
N ILE A 185 -17.17 10.46 -0.12
CA ILE A 185 -17.20 11.78 0.50
C ILE A 185 -16.12 11.88 1.57
N ILE A 186 -15.95 10.86 2.43
CA ILE A 186 -14.88 10.85 3.44
C ILE A 186 -13.50 10.92 2.78
N LEU A 187 -13.29 10.22 1.66
CA LEU A 187 -12.04 10.31 0.90
C LEU A 187 -11.79 11.75 0.40
N SER A 188 -12.82 12.41 -0.12
CA SER A 188 -12.75 13.84 -0.50
C SER A 188 -12.42 14.71 0.71
N MET A 189 -13.06 14.49 1.87
CA MET A 189 -12.77 15.21 3.11
C MET A 189 -11.30 15.06 3.53
N CYS A 190 -10.74 13.85 3.42
CA CYS A 190 -9.33 13.60 3.72
C CYS A 190 -8.40 14.41 2.79
N ASN A 191 -8.69 14.42 1.48
CA ASN A 191 -7.93 15.19 0.50
C ASN A 191 -8.00 16.70 0.78
N TYR A 192 -9.16 17.21 1.17
CA TYR A 192 -9.32 18.63 1.51
C TYR A 192 -8.53 19.00 2.75
N ILE A 193 -8.54 18.15 3.79
CA ILE A 193 -7.75 18.35 5.01
C ILE A 193 -6.26 18.30 4.70
N TYR A 194 -5.83 17.38 3.84
CA TYR A 194 -4.43 17.29 3.39
C TYR A 194 -4.00 18.58 2.69
N ILE A 195 -4.77 19.08 1.72
CA ILE A 195 -4.44 20.31 0.99
C ILE A 195 -4.48 21.52 1.93
N ALA A 196 -5.44 21.58 2.85
CA ALA A 196 -5.51 22.64 3.84
C ALA A 196 -4.26 22.68 4.72
N LYS A 197 -3.77 21.52 5.18
CA LYS A 197 -2.49 21.44 5.91
C LYS A 197 -1.31 21.88 5.05
N GLU A 198 -1.20 21.35 3.83
CA GLU A 198 -0.09 21.61 2.92
C GLU A 198 0.02 23.11 2.55
N LYS A 199 -1.12 23.76 2.33
CA LYS A 199 -1.19 25.18 1.98
C LYS A 199 -1.38 26.10 3.19
N ASN A 200 -1.33 25.54 4.39
CA ASN A 200 -1.47 26.28 5.64
C ASN A 200 -2.76 27.12 5.67
N LEU A 201 -3.87 26.54 5.17
CA LEU A 201 -5.21 27.11 5.21
C LEU A 201 -5.88 26.74 6.55
N ASN A 202 -6.74 27.62 7.09
CA ASN A 202 -7.46 27.39 8.35
C ASN A 202 -6.53 27.05 9.53
N LYS A 203 -5.44 27.82 9.69
CA LYS A 203 -4.38 27.62 10.70
C LYS A 203 -4.90 27.63 12.14
N ASP A 204 -6.01 28.31 12.37
CA ASP A 204 -6.59 28.49 13.71
C ASP A 204 -7.34 27.24 14.21
N ILE A 205 -7.47 26.20 13.37
CA ILE A 205 -8.22 24.98 13.68
C ILE A 205 -7.28 23.77 13.65
N ASN A 206 -7.40 22.89 14.65
CA ASN A 206 -6.81 21.56 14.57
C ASN A 206 -7.59 20.70 13.56
N LEU A 207 -7.10 20.67 12.32
CA LEU A 207 -7.74 20.02 11.18
C LEU A 207 -7.97 18.51 11.40
N ASN A 208 -7.07 17.82 12.11
CA ASN A 208 -7.25 16.41 12.44
C ASN A 208 -8.41 16.19 13.40
N LYS A 209 -8.46 16.98 14.47
CA LYS A 209 -9.55 16.92 15.45
C LYS A 209 -10.88 17.25 14.79
N TYR A 210 -10.89 18.27 13.92
CA TYR A 210 -12.06 18.67 13.16
C TYR A 210 -12.60 17.53 12.26
N LEU A 211 -11.70 16.82 11.55
CA LEU A 211 -12.08 15.68 10.72
C LEU A 211 -12.63 14.52 11.58
N ILE A 212 -11.95 14.18 12.69
CA ILE A 212 -12.40 13.12 13.61
C ILE A 212 -13.80 13.43 14.16
N ASP A 213 -14.02 14.67 14.63
CA ASP A 213 -15.31 15.08 15.19
C ASP A 213 -16.42 15.01 14.14
N SER A 214 -16.13 15.42 12.89
CA SER A 214 -17.07 15.32 11.77
C SER A 214 -17.46 13.88 11.47
N LEU A 215 -16.48 12.96 11.45
CA LEU A 215 -16.71 11.53 11.19
C LEU A 215 -17.49 10.85 12.33
N LYS A 216 -17.18 11.19 13.58
CA LYS A 216 -17.90 10.70 14.76
C LYS A 216 -19.36 11.14 14.74
N ARG A 217 -19.62 12.44 14.50
CA ARG A 217 -20.97 13.03 14.45
C ARG A 217 -21.77 12.66 13.21
N GLY A 218 -21.14 12.05 12.20
CA GLY A 218 -21.81 11.70 10.94
C GLY A 218 -22.01 12.88 9.99
N ASN A 219 -21.30 13.99 10.21
CA ASN A 219 -21.31 15.15 9.33
C ASN A 219 -20.38 14.90 8.12
N ILE A 220 -20.81 14.02 7.23
CA ILE A 220 -20.06 13.64 6.01
C ILE A 220 -20.59 14.44 4.84
N THR A 221 -19.84 15.46 4.43
CA THR A 221 -20.18 16.40 3.35
C THR A 221 -18.93 16.75 2.53
N GLU A 222 -19.12 17.11 1.27
CA GLU A 222 -18.02 17.56 0.40
C GLU A 222 -17.61 19.02 0.68
N ASN A 223 -18.42 19.81 1.39
CA ASN A 223 -18.08 21.19 1.74
C ASN A 223 -17.78 21.29 3.24
N ILE A 224 -16.57 20.91 3.63
CA ILE A 224 -16.14 20.89 5.04
C ILE A 224 -15.48 22.19 5.51
N PHE A 225 -15.30 23.15 4.62
CA PHE A 225 -14.77 24.47 4.95
C PHE A 225 -15.71 25.55 4.43
N ASP A 226 -15.42 26.81 4.78
CA ASP A 226 -16.08 27.96 4.18
C ASP A 226 -15.86 27.98 2.65
N GLU A 227 -16.74 28.68 1.95
CA GLU A 227 -16.78 28.72 0.49
C GLU A 227 -15.47 29.21 -0.14
N LYS A 228 -14.81 30.20 0.48
CA LYS A 228 -13.54 30.75 -0.01
C LYS A 228 -12.43 29.70 0.09
N THR A 229 -12.31 29.01 1.22
CA THR A 229 -11.34 27.92 1.39
C THR A 229 -11.65 26.75 0.45
N MET A 230 -12.92 26.36 0.32
CA MET A 230 -13.33 25.27 -0.56
C MET A 230 -13.00 25.57 -2.03
N ASN A 231 -13.26 26.78 -2.51
CA ASN A 231 -12.92 27.19 -3.87
C ASN A 231 -11.40 27.19 -4.11
N THR A 232 -10.62 27.63 -3.11
CA THR A 232 -9.15 27.56 -3.16
C THR A 232 -8.66 26.13 -3.32
N ILE A 233 -9.17 25.20 -2.51
CA ILE A 233 -8.80 23.78 -2.55
C ILE A 233 -9.22 23.13 -3.88
N LYS A 234 -10.41 23.45 -4.39
CA LYS A 234 -10.91 22.94 -5.68
C LYS A 234 -10.02 23.39 -6.84
N ASN A 235 -9.60 24.66 -6.87
CA ASN A 235 -8.69 25.17 -7.90
C ASN A 235 -7.33 24.46 -7.87
N ILE A 236 -6.78 24.19 -6.67
CA ILE A 236 -5.55 23.41 -6.53
C ILE A 236 -5.72 22.00 -7.09
N LEU A 237 -6.85 21.35 -6.80
CA LEU A 237 -7.14 20.01 -7.33
C LEU A 237 -7.27 19.99 -8.86
N ILE A 238 -7.88 21.01 -9.46
CA ILE A 238 -8.00 21.14 -10.92
C ILE A 238 -6.61 21.30 -11.54
N ASN A 239 -5.79 22.23 -11.03
CA ASN A 239 -4.43 22.47 -11.55
C ASN A 239 -3.54 21.23 -11.43
N ARG A 240 -3.65 20.49 -10.31
CA ARG A 240 -2.92 19.22 -10.13
C ARG A 240 -3.32 18.15 -11.13
N LYS A 241 -4.60 18.09 -11.51
CA LYS A 241 -5.08 17.12 -12.50
C LYS A 241 -4.60 17.47 -13.90
N GLN A 242 -4.51 18.75 -14.24
CA GLN A 242 -4.01 19.21 -15.54
C GLN A 242 -2.52 18.88 -15.72
N ASN A 243 -1.70 19.05 -14.66
CA ASN A 243 -0.26 18.75 -14.69
C ASN A 243 0.10 17.25 -14.75
N ILE A 244 -0.87 16.33 -14.67
CA ILE A 244 -0.64 14.87 -14.80
C ILE A 244 -0.88 14.42 -16.25
N THR A 245 -1.52 15.26 -17.06
CA THR A 245 -1.89 14.98 -18.45
C THR A 245 -0.96 15.60 -19.49
N GLU A 246 0.05 16.36 -19.06
CA GLU A 246 1.18 16.83 -19.89
C GLU A 246 2.44 16.02 -19.61
#